data_AF-A0A1G1RQS8-F1
#
_entry.id   AF-A0A1G1RQS8-F1
#
_cell.length_a   1.000
_cell.length_b   1.000
_cell.length_c   1.000
_cell.angle_alpha   90.00
_cell.angle_beta   90.00
_cell.angle_gamma   90.00
#
_symmetry.space_group_name_H-M   'P 1'
#
loop_
_entity.id
_entity.type
_entity.pdbx_description
1 polymer ?
#
loop_
_entity_poly.entity_id
_entity_poly.type
_entity_poly.pdbx_seq_one_letter_code
_entity_poly.pdbx_strand_id
1 'polypeptide(L)' 'MSTETRQKLKIIPAEVKVIKHVRYVYACRRCEREEIRTLVVIAPMPQPVYPGSLASPSILAYIMNQKYGAGLPLYHQE' A
#
# COMPACT_ATOMS: atom_id res chain seq x y z
N MET A 1 11.04 8.33 16.65
CA MET A 1 10.26 7.14 16.22
C MET A 1 9.15 7.65 15.34
N SER A 2 9.18 7.30 14.07
CA SER A 2 8.16 7.70 13.09
C SER A 2 7.37 6.49 12.62
N THR A 3 6.14 6.71 12.20
CA THR A 3 5.28 5.68 11.61
C THR A 3 5.06 5.99 10.15
N GLU A 4 5.31 5.02 9.29
CA GLU A 4 4.95 5.12 7.89
C GLU A 4 3.72 4.26 7.62
N THR A 5 2.66 4.93 7.19
CA THR A 5 1.37 4.29 6.93
C THR A 5 1.11 4.26 5.44
N ARG A 6 0.82 3.07 4.92
CA ARG A 6 0.38 2.87 3.56
C ARG A 6 -1.04 2.34 3.52
N GLN A 7 -1.85 2.89 2.63
CA GLN A 7 -3.23 2.44 2.42
C GLN A 7 -3.35 1.69 1.09
N LYS A 8 -4.18 0.64 1.06
CA LYS A 8 -4.57 -0.10 -0.14
C LYS A 8 -6.07 -0.38 -0.07
N LEU A 9 -6.73 -0.43 -1.20
CA LEU A 9 -8.16 -0.78 -1.28
C LEU A 9 -8.32 -2.25 -1.65
N LYS A 10 -9.03 -3.03 -0.84
CA LYS A 10 -9.36 -4.44 -1.11
C LYS A 10 -10.81 -4.56 -1.56
N ILE A 11 -11.03 -5.28 -2.65
CA ILE A 11 -12.38 -5.65 -3.10
C ILE A 11 -12.72 -7.02 -2.53
N ILE A 12 -13.87 -7.07 -1.86
CA ILE A 12 -14.62 -8.27 -1.56
C ILE A 12 -15.91 -8.15 -2.40
N PRO A 13 -16.43 -9.21 -3.01
CA PRO A 13 -17.67 -9.09 -3.79
C PRO A 13 -18.75 -8.35 -2.98
N ALA A 14 -19.28 -7.26 -3.54
CA ALA A 14 -20.21 -6.29 -2.92
C ALA A 14 -19.66 -5.33 -1.83
N GLU A 15 -18.39 -5.41 -1.44
CA GLU A 15 -17.79 -4.54 -0.42
C GLU A 15 -16.39 -4.01 -0.80
N VAL A 16 -16.09 -2.76 -0.46
CA VAL A 16 -14.74 -2.18 -0.59
C VAL A 16 -14.19 -1.87 0.79
N LYS A 17 -12.99 -2.39 1.10
CA LYS A 17 -12.32 -2.19 2.40
C LYS A 17 -10.98 -1.48 2.24
N VAL A 18 -10.67 -0.58 3.17
CA VAL A 18 -9.35 0.05 3.25
C VAL A 18 -8.46 -0.78 4.16
N ILE A 19 -7.34 -1.28 3.63
CA ILE A 19 -6.29 -1.96 4.39
C ILE A 19 -5.15 -0.99 4.62
N LYS A 20 -4.85 -0.72 5.90
CA LYS A 20 -3.72 0.10 6.32
C LYS A 20 -2.57 -0.79 6.77
N HIS A 21 -1.43 -0.68 6.09
CA HIS A 21 -0.17 -1.27 6.53
C HIS A 21 0.63 -0.18 7.24
N VAL A 22 0.84 -0.35 8.55
CA VAL A 22 1.63 0.57 9.36
C VAL A 22 2.97 -0.08 9.64
N ARG A 23 4.07 0.58 9.27
CA ARG A 23 5.43 0.19 9.70
C ARG A 23 5.99 1.22 10.66
N TYR A 24 6.67 0.73 11.67
CA TYR A 24 7.38 1.55 12.64
C TYR A 24 8.84 1.71 12.19
N VAL A 25 9.30 2.94 12.23
CA VAL A 25 10.70 3.31 11.96
C VAL A 25 11.35 3.63 13.30
N TYR A 26 12.34 2.81 13.65
CA TYR A 26 13.07 2.92 14.90
C TYR A 26 14.42 3.58 14.66
N ALA A 27 14.80 4.48 15.56
CA ALA A 27 16.11 5.10 15.61
C ALA A 27 16.58 5.12 17.07
N CYS A 28 17.89 4.96 17.28
CA CYS A 28 18.47 5.07 18.62
C CYS A 28 18.41 6.52 19.11
N ARG A 29 17.54 6.79 20.09
CA ARG A 29 17.33 8.14 20.66
C ARG A 29 18.57 8.71 21.34
N ARG A 30 19.45 7.84 21.87
CA ARG A 30 20.70 8.25 22.53
C ARG A 30 21.73 8.72 21.50
N CYS A 31 21.95 7.91 20.45
CA CYS A 31 22.86 8.28 19.37
C CYS A 31 22.38 9.54 18.62
N GLU A 32 21.07 9.73 18.48
CA GLU A 32 20.48 10.94 17.87
C GLU A 32 20.76 12.21 18.68
N ARG A 33 20.83 12.12 20.02
CA ARG A 33 21.15 13.25 20.90
C ARG A 33 22.64 13.53 21.02
N GLU A 34 23.46 12.50 20.94
CA GLU A 34 24.92 12.59 21.08
C GLU A 34 25.63 12.80 19.72
N GLU A 35 24.88 13.04 18.63
CA GLU A 35 25.38 13.13 17.23
C GLU A 35 26.28 11.94 16.80
N ILE A 36 26.10 10.79 17.43
CA ILE A 36 26.74 9.53 17.06
C ILE A 36 25.97 8.93 15.87
N ARG A 37 26.64 8.25 14.93
CA ARG A 37 26.01 7.53 13.80
C ARG A 37 24.70 6.83 14.22
N THR A 38 23.57 7.35 13.76
CA THR A 38 22.23 6.80 14.05
C THR A 38 21.87 5.72 13.03
N LEU A 39 21.75 4.48 13.50
CA LEU A 39 21.20 3.39 12.71
C LEU A 39 19.67 3.50 12.70
N VAL A 40 19.09 3.77 11.52
CA VAL A 40 17.64 3.73 11.29
C VAL A 40 17.26 2.32 10.88
N VAL A 41 16.41 1.68 11.67
CA VAL A 41 15.92 0.31 11.43
C VAL A 41 14.45 0.38 11.03
N ILE A 42 14.12 -0.20 9.88
CA ILE A 42 12.79 -0.17 9.29
C ILE A 42 12.28 -1.61 9.16
N ALA A 43 11.05 -1.87 9.62
CA ALA A 43 10.41 -3.16 9.42
C ALA A 43 10.08 -3.40 7.93
N PRO A 44 10.27 -4.62 7.40
CA PRO A 44 9.89 -4.95 6.03
C PRO A 44 8.38 -4.77 5.83
N MET A 45 8.00 -4.19 4.68
CA MET A 45 6.60 -3.99 4.30
C MET A 45 6.30 -4.78 3.02
N PRO A 46 5.09 -5.36 2.86
CA PRO A 46 4.72 -6.06 1.64
C PRO A 46 4.85 -5.15 0.41
N GLN A 47 5.54 -5.67 -0.61
CA GLN A 47 5.70 -4.95 -1.88
C GLN A 47 4.33 -4.66 -2.49
N PRO A 48 4.15 -3.47 -3.07
CA PRO A 48 2.93 -3.18 -3.80
C PRO A 48 2.94 -3.70 -5.23
N VAL A 49 1.73 -3.83 -5.76
CA VAL A 49 1.51 -4.02 -7.19
C VAL A 49 1.99 -2.80 -7.98
N TYR A 50 1.69 -1.59 -7.48
CA TYR A 50 2.15 -0.35 -8.08
C TYR A 50 2.63 0.63 -7.00
N PRO A 51 3.85 1.21 -7.10
CA PRO A 51 4.38 2.16 -6.13
C PRO A 51 3.54 3.44 -6.13
N GLY A 52 3.32 4.04 -4.95
CA GLY A 52 2.53 5.27 -4.81
C GLY A 52 1.01 5.13 -5.01
N SER A 53 0.52 3.97 -5.47
CA SER A 53 -0.92 3.74 -5.68
C SER A 53 -1.59 3.00 -4.52
N LEU A 54 -2.92 3.23 -4.41
CA LEU A 54 -3.86 2.49 -3.58
C LEU A 54 -4.23 1.12 -4.16
N ALA A 55 -3.78 0.82 -5.38
CA ALA A 55 -4.03 -0.44 -6.06
C ALA A 55 -3.55 -1.63 -5.22
N SER A 56 -4.50 -2.50 -4.85
CA SER A 56 -4.22 -3.82 -4.33
C SER A 56 -4.34 -4.86 -5.46
N PRO A 57 -3.77 -6.07 -5.27
CA PRO A 57 -3.98 -7.16 -6.21
C PRO A 57 -5.46 -7.45 -6.47
N SER A 58 -6.30 -7.35 -5.43
CA SER A 58 -7.75 -7.61 -5.55
C SER A 58 -8.47 -6.55 -6.39
N ILE A 59 -8.09 -5.27 -6.29
CA ILE A 59 -8.66 -4.23 -7.14
C ILE A 59 -8.28 -4.45 -8.59
N LEU A 60 -7.01 -4.78 -8.83
CA LEU A 60 -6.53 -4.97 -10.19
C LEU A 60 -7.23 -6.16 -10.85
N ALA A 61 -7.34 -7.29 -10.13
CA ALA A 61 -8.06 -8.47 -10.59
C ALA A 61 -9.53 -8.17 -10.88
N TYR A 62 -10.19 -7.38 -10.02
CA TYR A 62 -11.58 -6.99 -10.23
C TYR A 62 -11.77 -6.13 -11.47
N ILE A 63 -10.93 -5.10 -11.65
CA ILE A 63 -10.97 -4.24 -12.85
C ILE A 63 -10.71 -5.06 -14.10
N MET A 64 -9.70 -5.94 -14.08
CA MET A 64 -9.41 -6.83 -15.21
C MET A 64 -10.60 -7.72 -15.55
N ASN A 65 -11.22 -8.35 -14.55
CA ASN A 65 -12.40 -9.19 -14.77
C ASN A 65 -13.58 -8.38 -15.33
N GLN A 66 -13.80 -7.17 -14.83
CA GLN A 66 -14.86 -6.30 -15.34
C GLN A 66 -14.63 -5.90 -16.80
N LYS A 67 -13.44 -5.42 -17.13
CA LYS A 67 -13.13 -4.92 -18.47
C LYS A 67 -13.03 -6.03 -19.51
N TYR A 68 -12.35 -7.13 -19.18
CA TYR A 68 -12.04 -8.20 -20.13
C TYR A 68 -12.92 -9.43 -19.99
N GLY A 69 -13.35 -9.77 -18.77
CA GLY A 69 -14.24 -10.91 -18.53
C GLY A 69 -15.71 -10.58 -18.78
N ALA A 70 -16.18 -9.45 -18.26
CA ALA A 70 -17.57 -9.00 -18.42
C ALA A 70 -17.79 -8.05 -19.62
N GLY A 71 -16.73 -7.75 -20.38
CA GLY A 71 -16.81 -6.90 -21.57
C GLY A 71 -17.19 -5.44 -21.30
N LEU A 72 -16.95 -4.94 -20.08
CA LEU A 72 -17.23 -3.53 -19.77
C LEU A 72 -16.28 -2.62 -20.56
N PRO A 73 -16.77 -1.48 -21.08
CA PRO A 73 -15.93 -0.63 -21.91
C PRO A 73 -14.71 -0.13 -21.15
N LEU A 74 -13.53 -0.17 -21.79
CA LEU A 74 -12.25 0.17 -21.15
C LEU A 74 -12.21 1.63 -20.73
N TYR A 75 -12.54 2.53 -21.66
CA TYR A 75 -12.50 3.98 -21.44
C TYR A 75 -13.70 4.72 -22.06
N HIS A 76 -14.25 4.26 -23.18
CA HIS A 76 -15.40 4.86 -23.85
C HIS A 76 -16.69 4.15 -23.47
N GLN A 77 -17.60 4.83 -22.78
CA GLN A 77 -19.00 4.43 -22.70
C GLN A 77 -19.76 5.14 -23.83
N GLU A 78 -20.37 4.36 -24.72
CA GLU A 78 -21.45 4.83 -25.61
C GLU A 78 -22.78 4.86 -24.86
#